data_AF-A0A8B8F4C9-F1
#
_entry.id   AF-A0A8B8F4C9-F1
#
_cell.length_a   1.000
_cell.length_b   1.000
_cell.length_c   1.000
_cell.angle_alpha   90.00
_cell.angle_beta   90.00
_cell.angle_gamma   90.00
#
_symmetry.space_group_name_H-M   'P 1'
#
loop_
_entity.id
_entity.type
_entity.pdbx_description
1 polymer ?
#
loop_
_entity_poly.entity_id
_entity_poly.type
_entity_poly.pdbx_seq_one_letter_code
_entity_poly.pdbx_strand_id
1 'polypeptide(L)'
;MLQCGKLEKLKIEMARMKINILGQSEIRWLRAGDLWRGEYRLIHSGTAENNPGIGGVGIIMSKAFGKKVKKFVQYNERIIAFKIEIKPKDTIIVQVYMPSTNSSEKEMEEIYKGIEKVIEIVKGDDNLIIIGDWNAE
;
A
#
# COMPACT_ATOMS: atom_id res chain seq x y z
N MET A 1 9.61 -1.31 -9.65
CA MET A 1 9.17 -0.45 -10.75
C MET A 1 10.38 0.23 -11.39
N LEU A 2 11.22 -0.52 -12.10
CA LEU A 2 12.48 0.01 -12.67
C LEU A 2 12.29 0.92 -13.90
N GLN A 3 11.07 1.32 -14.25
CA GLN A 3 10.84 2.21 -15.38
C GLN A 3 9.72 3.21 -15.07
N CYS A 4 10.07 4.49 -15.11
CA CYS A 4 9.15 5.63 -15.05
C CYS A 4 7.95 5.43 -16.00
N GLY A 5 8.14 4.77 -17.14
CA GLY A 5 7.08 4.45 -18.10
C GLY A 5 5.96 3.52 -17.60
N LYS A 6 6.21 2.63 -16.62
CA LYS A 6 5.15 1.78 -16.05
C LYS A 6 4.16 2.60 -15.20
N LEU A 7 4.67 3.56 -14.42
CA LEU A 7 3.83 4.44 -13.61
C LEU A 7 2.96 5.34 -14.50
N GLU A 8 3.52 5.87 -15.59
CA GLU A 8 2.77 6.68 -16.55
C GLU A 8 1.60 5.91 -17.16
N LYS A 9 1.83 4.67 -17.61
CA LYS A 9 0.76 3.81 -18.12
C LYS A 9 -0.31 3.53 -17.05
N LEU A 10 0.11 3.28 -15.81
CA LEU A 10 -0.80 3.00 -14.72
C LEU A 10 -1.72 4.19 -14.42
N LYS A 11 -1.20 5.42 -14.47
CA LYS A 11 -2.01 6.64 -14.31
C LYS A 11 -3.05 6.79 -15.42
N ILE A 12 -2.69 6.48 -16.66
CA ILE A 12 -3.64 6.49 -17.79
C ILE A 12 -4.78 5.51 -17.53
N GLU A 13 -4.47 4.29 -17.10
CA GLU A 13 -5.48 3.27 -16.78
C GLU A 13 -6.33 3.64 -15.58
N MET A 14 -5.74 4.18 -14.52
CA MET A 14 -6.49 4.69 -13.36
C MET A 14 -7.47 5.79 -13.79
N ALA A 15 -7.06 6.71 -14.66
CA ALA A 15 -7.95 7.74 -15.19
C ALA A 15 -9.09 7.14 -16.02
N ARG A 16 -8.76 6.21 -16.94
CA ARG A 16 -9.73 5.52 -17.80
C ARG A 16 -10.79 4.75 -16.98
N MET A 17 -10.35 4.05 -15.94
CA MET A 17 -11.20 3.24 -15.06
C MET A 17 -11.81 4.03 -13.90
N LYS A 18 -11.52 5.33 -13.79
CA LYS A 18 -11.97 6.21 -12.68
C LYS A 18 -11.55 5.70 -11.29
N ILE A 19 -10.37 5.08 -11.20
CA ILE A 19 -9.79 4.58 -9.95
C ILE A 19 -9.11 5.74 -9.21
N ASN A 20 -9.58 6.02 -8.00
CA ASN A 20 -9.03 7.10 -7.16
C ASN A 20 -7.93 6.62 -6.21
N ILE A 21 -7.95 5.36 -5.81
CA ILE A 21 -6.98 4.73 -4.91
C ILE A 21 -6.66 3.36 -5.52
N LEU A 22 -5.40 3.10 -5.77
CA LEU A 22 -4.90 1.83 -6.29
C LEU A 22 -3.82 1.30 -5.36
N GLY A 23 -4.05 0.10 -4.83
CA GLY A 23 -3.02 -0.68 -4.14
C GLY A 23 -2.09 -1.35 -5.15
N GLN A 24 -0.78 -1.25 -4.90
CA GLN A 24 0.25 -1.84 -5.74
C GLN A 24 1.18 -2.70 -4.89
N SER A 25 1.18 -3.99 -5.17
CA SER A 25 2.20 -4.93 -4.70
C SER A 25 3.40 -4.93 -5.65
N GLU A 26 4.53 -5.46 -5.18
CA GLU A 26 5.76 -5.60 -5.95
C GLU A 26 6.30 -4.27 -6.55
N ILE A 27 6.35 -3.23 -5.73
CA ILE A 27 7.02 -1.98 -6.11
C ILE A 27 8.53 -2.19 -6.26
N ARG A 28 9.14 -3.12 -5.52
CA ARG A 28 10.54 -3.56 -5.69
C ARG A 28 11.56 -2.41 -5.61
N TRP A 29 11.22 -1.30 -4.98
CA TRP A 29 12.14 -0.17 -4.76
C TRP A 29 12.76 -0.30 -3.37
N LEU A 30 14.07 -0.13 -3.28
CA LEU A 30 14.80 -0.39 -2.04
C LEU A 30 14.34 0.52 -0.89
N ARG A 31 14.21 1.81 -1.15
CA ARG A 31 13.85 2.79 -0.13
C ARG A 31 12.36 3.05 -0.13
N ALA A 32 11.80 3.30 1.05
CA ALA A 32 10.47 3.84 1.19
C ALA A 32 10.40 5.28 0.63
N GLY A 33 9.21 5.72 0.25
CA GLY A 33 9.04 7.05 -0.33
C GLY A 33 7.60 7.56 -0.35
N ASP A 34 7.50 8.88 -0.46
CA ASP A 34 6.27 9.64 -0.61
C ASP A 34 6.54 10.73 -1.65
N LEU A 35 5.88 10.63 -2.81
CA LEU A 35 6.17 11.50 -3.93
C LEU A 35 4.93 11.83 -4.74
N TRP A 36 4.94 13.03 -5.30
CA TRP A 36 3.95 13.50 -6.26
C TRP A 36 4.45 13.33 -7.70
N ARG A 37 3.55 12.90 -8.59
CA ARG A 37 3.77 12.75 -10.03
C ARG A 37 2.56 13.27 -10.79
N GLY A 38 2.55 14.58 -11.03
CA GLY A 38 1.40 15.28 -11.62
C GLY A 38 0.19 15.20 -10.69
N GLU A 39 -0.93 14.70 -11.20
CA GLU A 39 -2.20 14.60 -10.47
C GLU A 39 -2.31 13.36 -9.58
N TYR A 40 -1.19 12.70 -9.26
CA TYR A 40 -1.16 11.50 -8.43
C TYR A 40 -0.09 11.57 -7.34
N ARG A 41 -0.40 11.01 -6.16
CA ARG A 41 0.53 10.79 -5.06
C ARG A 41 0.82 9.30 -4.94
N LEU A 42 2.09 8.92 -4.87
CA LEU A 42 2.55 7.57 -4.60
C LEU A 42 3.21 7.53 -3.24
N ILE A 43 2.70 6.69 -2.34
CA ILE A 43 3.34 6.38 -1.06
C ILE A 43 3.65 4.89 -1.07
N HIS A 44 4.89 4.51 -0.80
CA HIS A 44 5.32 3.11 -0.89
C HIS A 44 6.35 2.75 0.18
N SER A 45 6.32 1.51 0.64
CA SER A 45 7.41 0.94 1.42
C SER A 45 8.62 0.62 0.53
N GLY A 46 9.74 0.39 1.20
CA GLY A 46 10.94 -0.16 0.57
C GLY A 46 10.86 -1.68 0.51
N THR A 47 11.83 -2.31 -0.15
CA THR A 47 12.13 -3.73 0.04
C THR A 47 12.96 -3.91 1.31
N ALA A 48 13.02 -5.12 1.85
CA ALA A 48 13.97 -5.42 2.92
C ALA A 48 15.42 -5.19 2.42
N GLU A 49 16.29 -4.64 3.26
CA GLU A 49 17.67 -4.32 2.87
C GLU A 49 18.50 -5.56 2.52
N ASN A 50 18.24 -6.66 3.21
CA ASN A 50 18.86 -7.97 2.97
C ASN A 50 18.24 -8.72 1.78
N ASN A 51 17.17 -8.20 1.18
CA ASN A 51 16.54 -8.81 0.01
C ASN A 51 16.07 -7.74 -1.01
N PRO A 52 17.01 -6.98 -1.60
CA PRO A 52 16.68 -5.87 -2.47
C PRO A 52 15.96 -6.33 -3.73
N GLY A 53 14.90 -5.60 -4.09
CA GLY A 53 14.15 -5.86 -5.32
C GLY A 53 13.05 -6.93 -5.21
N ILE A 54 12.82 -7.49 -4.01
CA ILE A 54 11.70 -8.39 -3.71
C ILE A 54 10.71 -7.68 -2.78
N GLY A 55 9.42 -7.80 -3.09
CA GLY A 55 8.34 -7.15 -2.33
C GLY A 55 8.23 -5.65 -2.62
N GLY A 56 7.94 -4.87 -1.60
CA GLY A 56 7.57 -3.47 -1.65
C GLY A 56 6.09 -3.32 -1.98
N VAL A 57 5.38 -2.58 -1.14
CA VAL A 57 3.95 -2.27 -1.33
C VAL A 57 3.74 -0.78 -1.35
N GLY A 58 2.68 -0.33 -1.99
CA GLY A 58 2.35 1.07 -2.00
C GLY A 58 0.96 1.34 -2.50
N ILE A 59 0.63 2.61 -2.48
CA ILE A 59 -0.67 3.14 -2.84
C ILE A 59 -0.44 4.30 -3.80
N ILE A 60 -1.20 4.30 -4.88
CA ILE A 60 -1.29 5.42 -5.80
C ILE A 60 -2.67 6.05 -5.64
N MET A 61 -2.70 7.35 -5.37
CA MET A 61 -3.93 8.10 -5.17
C MET A 61 -4.05 9.23 -6.19
N SER A 62 -5.27 9.52 -6.63
CA SER A 62 -5.58 10.78 -7.31
C SER A 62 -5.30 11.96 -6.38
N LYS A 63 -5.03 13.14 -6.94
CA LYS A 63 -4.68 14.35 -6.16
C LYS A 63 -5.70 14.72 -5.11
N ALA A 64 -6.99 14.50 -5.40
CA ALA A 64 -8.07 14.76 -4.46
C ALA A 64 -7.95 13.88 -3.20
N PHE A 65 -7.59 12.60 -3.34
CA PHE A 65 -7.42 11.68 -2.22
C PHE A 65 -6.02 11.79 -1.61
N GLY A 66 -4.97 11.98 -2.41
CA GLY A 66 -3.60 12.15 -1.94
C GLY A 66 -3.44 13.36 -0.99
N LYS A 67 -4.22 14.43 -1.18
CA LYS A 67 -4.26 15.59 -0.27
C LYS A 67 -4.99 15.33 1.05
N LYS A 68 -5.83 14.29 1.12
CA LYS A 68 -6.64 13.94 2.29
C LYS A 68 -5.95 12.93 3.21
N VAL A 69 -4.76 12.43 2.83
CA VAL A 69 -3.96 11.54 3.69
C VAL A 69 -3.53 12.31 4.93
N LYS A 70 -4.05 11.91 6.09
CA LYS A 70 -3.72 12.47 7.39
C LYS A 70 -2.43 11.86 7.94
N LYS A 71 -2.26 10.55 7.81
CA LYS A 71 -1.13 9.78 8.35
C LYS A 71 -0.88 8.54 7.50
N PHE A 72 0.34 8.02 7.51
CA PHE A 72 0.66 6.71 6.95
C PHE A 72 1.80 6.05 7.72
N VAL A 73 1.87 4.72 7.61
CA VAL A 73 2.88 3.86 8.21
C VAL A 73 3.35 2.87 7.14
N GLN A 74 4.63 2.93 6.79
CA GLN A 74 5.30 1.94 5.95
C GLN A 74 5.88 0.87 6.86
N TYR A 75 5.08 -0.16 7.17
CA TYR A 75 5.42 -1.13 8.21
C TYR A 75 6.59 -2.02 7.78
N ASN A 76 6.49 -2.63 6.60
CA ASN A 76 7.56 -3.41 5.97
C ASN A 76 7.33 -3.51 4.45
N GLU A 77 8.08 -4.37 3.76
CA GLU A 77 7.97 -4.59 2.33
C GLU A 77 6.66 -5.26 1.88
N ARG A 78 5.80 -5.69 2.82
CA ARG A 78 4.53 -6.38 2.57
C ARG A 78 3.30 -5.62 3.08
N ILE A 79 3.47 -4.67 4.01
CA ILE A 79 2.36 -3.97 4.66
C ILE A 79 2.61 -2.46 4.67
N ILE A 80 1.63 -1.71 4.18
CA ILE A 80 1.56 -0.25 4.32
C ILE A 80 0.14 0.15 4.70
N ALA A 81 0.01 1.08 5.65
CA ALA A 81 -1.27 1.58 6.12
C ALA A 81 -1.33 3.10 6.01
N PHE A 82 -2.51 3.64 5.74
CA PHE A 82 -2.71 5.09 5.72
C PHE A 82 -4.12 5.46 6.14
N LYS A 83 -4.21 6.56 6.88
CA LYS A 83 -5.46 7.17 7.32
C LYS A 83 -5.79 8.32 6.39
N ILE A 84 -6.95 8.24 5.76
CA ILE A 84 -7.47 9.25 4.83
C ILE A 84 -8.73 9.89 5.37
N GLU A 85 -8.82 11.21 5.20
CA GLU A 85 -10.00 11.96 5.55
C GLU A 85 -11.12 11.74 4.54
N ILE A 86 -12.18 11.05 4.96
CA ILE A 86 -13.38 10.80 4.17
C ILE A 86 -14.58 11.11 5.05
N LYS A 87 -15.70 11.54 4.45
CA LYS A 87 -16.95 11.76 5.18
C LYS A 87 -17.83 10.50 5.08
N PRO A 88 -18.56 10.13 6.14
CA PRO A 88 -18.70 10.85 7.41
C PRO A 88 -17.56 10.61 8.41
N LYS A 89 -16.74 9.59 8.20
CA LYS A 89 -15.67 9.20 9.13
C LYS A 89 -14.39 8.89 8.37
N ASP A 90 -13.25 9.17 9.00
CA ASP A 90 -11.94 8.84 8.44
C ASP A 90 -11.86 7.33 8.12
N THR A 91 -11.11 6.99 7.08
CA THR A 91 -10.91 5.62 6.64
C THR A 91 -9.43 5.27 6.76
N ILE A 92 -9.14 4.13 7.34
CA ILE A 92 -7.83 3.50 7.33
C ILE A 92 -7.84 2.46 6.21
N ILE A 93 -6.87 2.57 5.31
CA ILE A 93 -6.67 1.60 4.24
C ILE A 93 -5.32 0.94 4.48
N VAL A 94 -5.31 -0.39 4.45
CA VAL A 94 -4.11 -1.22 4.60
C VAL A 94 -3.91 -1.96 3.28
N GLN A 95 -2.77 -1.74 2.62
CA GLN A 95 -2.34 -2.55 1.48
C GLN A 95 -1.42 -3.65 1.99
N VAL A 96 -1.78 -4.88 1.65
CA VAL A 96 -1.05 -6.10 1.99
C VAL A 96 -0.54 -6.77 0.72
N TYR A 97 0.63 -7.38 0.83
CA TYR A 97 1.12 -8.36 -0.13
C TYR A 97 1.46 -9.64 0.62
N MET A 98 0.57 -10.62 0.54
CA MET A 98 0.80 -11.92 1.17
C MET A 98 1.91 -12.67 0.45
N PRO A 99 2.69 -13.48 1.17
CA PRO A 99 3.65 -14.41 0.59
C PRO A 99 2.96 -15.43 -0.33
N SER A 100 3.72 -16.08 -1.20
CA SER A 100 3.21 -17.21 -2.00
C SER A 100 2.91 -18.43 -1.13
N THR A 101 2.16 -19.40 -1.65
CA THR A 101 1.85 -20.67 -0.95
C THR A 101 3.09 -21.50 -0.56
N ASN A 102 4.23 -21.30 -1.24
CA ASN A 102 5.51 -21.94 -0.90
C ASN A 102 6.27 -21.26 0.26
N SER A 103 5.70 -20.22 0.86
CA SER A 103 6.38 -19.46 1.91
C SER A 103 6.26 -20.19 3.25
N SER A 104 7.23 -19.96 4.14
CA SER A 104 7.21 -20.60 5.45
C SER A 104 5.99 -20.14 6.27
N GLU A 105 5.45 -21.04 7.11
CA GLU A 105 4.37 -20.69 8.06
C GLU A 105 4.75 -19.48 8.93
N LYS A 106 6.04 -19.37 9.27
CA LYS A 106 6.57 -18.23 10.04
C LYS A 106 6.42 -16.90 9.29
N GLU A 107 6.72 -16.85 7.99
CA GLU A 107 6.57 -15.64 7.17
C GLU A 107 5.09 -15.23 7.08
N MET A 108 4.19 -16.20 6.93
CA MET A 108 2.75 -15.97 6.96
C MET A 108 2.30 -15.40 8.31
N GLU A 109 2.71 -16.03 9.41
CA GLU A 109 2.36 -15.60 10.76
C GLU A 109 2.88 -14.19 11.08
N GLU A 110 4.08 -13.84 10.63
CA GLU A 110 4.65 -12.50 10.80
C GLU A 110 3.82 -11.42 10.11
N ILE A 111 3.25 -11.72 8.94
CA ILE A 111 2.40 -10.78 8.20
C ILE A 111 1.03 -10.67 8.84
N TYR A 112 0.42 -11.78 9.29
CA TYR A 112 -0.83 -11.73 10.04
C TYR A 112 -0.69 -10.92 11.33
N LYS A 113 0.38 -11.14 12.11
CA LYS A 113 0.72 -10.31 13.29
C LYS A 113 0.93 -8.85 12.93
N GLY A 114 1.52 -8.57 11.77
CA GLY A 114 1.67 -7.20 11.26
C GLY A 114 0.33 -6.54 10.97
N ILE A 115 -0.60 -7.27 10.34
CA ILE A 115 -1.97 -6.80 10.07
C ILE A 115 -2.71 -6.55 11.38
N GLU A 116 -2.67 -7.48 12.33
CA GLU A 116 -3.30 -7.33 13.65
C GLU A 116 -2.82 -6.06 14.37
N LYS A 117 -1.51 -5.80 14.41
CA LYS A 117 -0.96 -4.56 14.97
C LYS A 117 -1.46 -3.30 14.28
N VAL A 118 -1.63 -3.35 12.95
CA VAL A 118 -2.20 -2.21 12.20
C VAL A 118 -3.68 -2.02 12.55
N ILE A 119 -4.43 -3.10 12.71
CA ILE A 119 -5.84 -3.08 13.13
C ILE A 119 -5.97 -2.51 14.55
N GLU A 120 -5.10 -2.88 15.49
CA GLU A 120 -5.09 -2.32 16.85
C GLU A 120 -4.90 -0.79 16.89
N ILE A 121 -4.22 -0.21 15.88
CA ILE A 121 -4.03 1.24 15.76
C ILE A 121 -5.31 1.94 15.27
N VAL A 122 -6.24 1.22 14.65
CA VAL A 122 -7.55 1.76 14.21
C VAL A 122 -8.33 2.18 15.45
N LYS A 123 -8.69 3.48 15.53
CA LYS A 123 -9.34 4.03 16.72
C LYS A 123 -10.86 4.08 16.52
N GLY A 124 -11.59 3.45 17.44
CA GLY A 124 -13.02 3.64 17.64
C GLY A 124 -13.85 3.42 16.37
N ASP A 125 -14.28 4.54 15.78
CA ASP A 125 -15.29 4.61 14.73
C ASP A 125 -14.72 4.77 13.31
N ASP A 126 -13.39 4.77 13.14
CA ASP A 126 -12.75 4.84 11.82
C ASP A 126 -13.17 3.64 10.95
N ASN A 127 -13.42 3.85 9.66
CA ASN A 127 -13.63 2.74 8.72
C ASN A 127 -12.29 2.03 8.47
N LEU A 128 -12.28 0.70 8.39
CA LEU A 128 -11.11 -0.08 8.00
C LEU A 128 -11.36 -0.79 6.67
N ILE A 129 -10.42 -0.66 5.73
CA ILE A 129 -10.40 -1.41 4.47
C ILE A 129 -9.03 -2.06 4.32
N ILE A 130 -9.00 -3.38 4.20
CA ILE A 130 -7.77 -4.12 3.89
C ILE A 130 -7.86 -4.55 2.43
N ILE A 131 -6.92 -4.08 1.62
CA ILE A 131 -6.78 -4.40 0.21
C ILE A 131 -5.43 -5.07 -0.01
N GLY A 132 -5.27 -5.74 -1.14
CA GLY A 132 -3.97 -6.30 -1.46
C GLY A 132 -4.01 -7.49 -2.38
N ASP A 133 -2.82 -8.03 -2.55
CA ASP A 133 -2.63 -9.35 -3.13
C ASP A 133 -2.54 -10.35 -1.99
N TRP A 134 -3.58 -11.17 -1.84
CA TRP A 134 -3.69 -12.12 -0.74
C TRP A 134 -3.06 -13.47 -1.05
N ASN A 135 -2.65 -13.73 -2.30
CA ASN A 135 -2.12 -15.04 -2.72
C ASN A 135 -2.87 -16.22 -2.09
N ALA A 136 -4.21 -16.09 -1.99
CA ALA A 136 -5.07 -17.07 -1.35
C ALA A 136 -5.42 -18.17 -2.35
N GLU A 137 -5.32 -19.41 -1.88
CA GLU A 137 -5.79 -20.61 -2.57
C GLU A 137 -7.15 -21.04 -1.99
#